data_AF-Q9ZXV0-F1
#
_entry.id   AF-Q9ZXV0-F1
#
_cell.length_a   1.000
_cell.length_b   1.000
_cell.length_c   1.000
_cell.angle_alpha   90.00
_cell.angle_beta   90.00
_cell.angle_gamma   90.00
#
_symmetry.space_group_name_H-M   'P 1'
#
loop_
_entity.id
_entity.type
_entity.pdbx_description
1 polymer ?
#
loop_
_entity_poly.entity_id
_entity_poly.type
_entity_poly.pdbx_seq_one_letter_code
_entity_poly.pdbx_strand_id
1 'polypeptide(L)' 'LSWNIVSSIGSYMSLISMLFMMLIIWESMINQRLILFPLNMSSSIEWFQNTPPAEHSYNELPILSNF' A
#
# COMPACT_ATOMS: atom_id res chain seq x y z
N LEU A 1 8.63 -24.00 -28.50
CA LEU A 1 7.90 -22.82 -29.02
C LEU A 1 6.67 -22.47 -28.19
N SER A 2 5.88 -23.46 -27.74
CA SER A 2 4.74 -23.26 -26.83
C SER A 2 5.06 -22.38 -25.60
N TRP A 3 6.19 -22.64 -24.94
CA TRP A 3 6.64 -21.86 -23.78
C TRP A 3 6.91 -20.37 -24.09
N ASN A 4 7.37 -20.04 -25.29
CA ASN A 4 7.61 -18.64 -25.67
C ASN A 4 6.28 -17.90 -25.89
N ILE A 5 5.26 -18.59 -26.39
CA ILE A 5 3.90 -18.05 -26.57
C ILE A 5 3.24 -17.83 -25.20
N VAL A 6 3.39 -18.79 -24.28
CA VAL A 6 2.91 -18.61 -22.90
C VAL A 6 3.64 -17.46 -22.20
N SER A 7 4.96 -17.37 -22.38
CA SER A 7 5.76 -16.29 -21.82
C SER A 7 5.39 -14.92 -22.39
N SER A 8 5.07 -14.81 -23.69
CA SER A 8 4.67 -13.54 -24.29
C SER A 8 3.30 -13.09 -23.81
N ILE A 9 2.33 -14.01 -23.69
CA ILE A 9 1.02 -13.72 -23.10
C ILE A 9 1.19 -13.23 -21.65
N GLY A 10 2.04 -13.88 -20.87
CA GLY A 10 2.37 -13.44 -19.51
C GLY A 10 2.93 -12.02 -19.46
N SER A 11 3.79 -11.65 -20.42
CA SER A 11 4.34 -10.28 -20.50
C SER A 11 3.27 -9.22 -20.76
N TYR A 12 2.31 -9.49 -21.66
CA TYR A 12 1.18 -8.59 -21.91
C TYR A 12 0.29 -8.42 -20.67
N MET A 13 0.02 -9.51 -19.95
CA MET A 13 -0.73 -9.46 -18.69
C MET A 13 -0.01 -8.61 -17.64
N SER A 14 1.31 -8.75 -17.51
CA SER A 14 2.09 -7.93 -16.57
C SER A 14 2.08 -6.45 -16.93
N LEU A 15 2.15 -6.10 -18.22
CA LEU A 15 2.08 -4.73 -18.69
C LEU A 15 0.72 -4.10 -18.35
N ILE A 16 -0.37 -4.82 -18.62
CA ILE A 16 -1.72 -4.37 -18.28
C ILE A 16 -1.87 -4.18 -16.77
N SER A 17 -1.36 -5.12 -15.95
CA SER A 17 -1.38 -5.01 -14.49
C SER A 17 -0.67 -3.76 -13.98
N MET A 18 0.50 -3.44 -14.54
CA MET A 18 1.27 -2.25 -14.15
C MET A 18 0.54 -0.95 -14.53
N LEU A 19 -0.09 -0.90 -15.71
CA LEU A 19 -0.90 0.25 -16.12
C LEU A 19 -2.09 0.47 -15.17
N PHE A 20 -2.80 -0.60 -14.80
CA PHE A 20 -3.89 -0.52 -13.83
C PHE A 20 -3.42 -0.04 -12.47
N MET A 21 -2.29 -0.54 -11.97
CA MET A 21 -1.70 -0.09 -10.70
C MET A 21 -1.44 1.43 -10.71
N MET A 22 -0.86 1.95 -11.79
CA MET A 22 -0.60 3.39 -11.93
C MET A 22 -1.88 4.22 -11.93
N LEU A 23 -2.94 3.75 -12.60
CA LEU A 23 -4.23 4.45 -12.64
C LEU A 23 -4.92 4.46 -11.27
N ILE A 24 -4.89 3.36 -10.54
CA ILE A 24 -5.47 3.27 -9.19
C ILE A 24 -4.75 4.24 -8.23
N ILE A 25 -3.42 4.27 -8.26
CA ILE A 25 -2.64 5.20 -7.44
C ILE A 25 -2.97 6.65 -7.81
N TRP A 26 -2.98 6.98 -9.10
CA TRP A 26 -3.34 8.31 -9.59
C TRP A 26 -4.73 8.75 -9.13
N GLU A 27 -5.74 7.90 -9.29
CA GLU A 27 -7.11 8.18 -8.84
C GLU A 27 -7.15 8.39 -7.32
N SER A 28 -6.42 7.57 -6.55
CA SER A 28 -6.39 7.66 -5.09
C SER A 28 -5.81 8.98 -4.58
N MET A 29 -4.80 9.53 -5.28
CA MET A 29 -4.20 10.83 -4.93
C MET A 29 -5.16 12.00 -5.14
N ILE A 30 -6.01 11.92 -6.17
CA ILE A 30 -7.01 12.97 -6.48
C ILE A 30 -8.21 12.87 -5.52
N ASN A 31 -8.71 11.66 -5.28
CA ASN A 31 -9.98 11.45 -4.57
C ASN A 31 -9.86 11.43 -3.04
N GLN A 32 -8.65 11.60 -2.46
CA GLN A 32 -8.34 11.75 -1.02
C GLN A 32 -9.35 11.09 -0.05
N ARG A 33 -9.63 9.80 -0.25
CA ARG A 33 -10.67 9.10 0.51
C ARG A 33 -10.18 8.83 1.93
N LEU A 34 -10.99 9.21 2.92
CA LEU A 34 -10.69 8.92 4.34
C LEU A 34 -10.79 7.42 4.62
N ILE A 35 -9.86 6.93 5.43
CA ILE A 35 -9.84 5.52 5.87
C ILE A 35 -10.82 5.38 7.04
N LEU A 36 -11.94 4.68 6.82
CA LEU A 36 -12.95 4.45 7.87
C LEU A 36 -12.59 3.29 8.80
N PHE A 37 -12.01 2.21 8.25
CA PHE A 37 -11.61 1.02 8.99
C PHE A 37 -10.29 0.49 8.42
N PRO A 38 -9.15 0.64 9.12
CA PRO A 38 -7.90 0.06 8.67
C PRO A 38 -7.92 -1.47 8.86
N LEU A 39 -7.37 -2.20 7.87
CA LEU A 39 -7.20 -3.66 7.91
C LEU A 39 -5.78 -4.05 8.38
N ASN A 40 -5.11 -3.15 9.10
CA ASN A 40 -3.73 -3.37 9.55
C ASN A 40 -3.69 -4.33 10.76
N MET A 41 -2.56 -5.04 10.89
CA MET A 41 -2.25 -5.77 12.11
C MET A 41 -1.64 -4.80 13.12
N SER A 42 -2.08 -4.83 14.37
CA SER A 42 -1.58 -3.94 15.44
C SER A 42 -0.17 -4.29 15.95
N SER A 43 0.63 -4.99 15.14
CA SER A 43 1.95 -5.50 15.52
C SER A 43 3.04 -4.43 15.47
N SER A 44 2.92 -3.42 14.61
CA SER A 44 3.87 -2.31 14.53
C SER A 44 3.25 -1.02 15.05
N ILE A 45 4.09 -0.20 15.70
CA ILE A 45 3.70 1.05 16.35
C ILE A 45 3.18 2.11 15.36
N GLU A 46 3.64 2.06 14.11
CA GLU A 46 3.24 2.97 13.03
C GLU A 46 1.73 2.94 12.74
N TRP A 47 1.07 1.81 12.99
CA TRP A 47 -0.35 1.64 12.73
C TRP A 47 -1.26 2.31 13.76
N PHE A 48 -0.70 2.80 14.87
CA PHE A 48 -1.41 3.59 15.86
C PHE A 48 -1.40 5.10 15.53
N GLN A 49 -0.66 5.52 14.50
CA GLN A 49 -0.62 6.91 14.05
C GLN A 49 -1.89 7.31 13.31
N ASN A 50 -2.20 8.61 13.33
CA ASN A 50 -3.23 9.18 12.47
C ASN A 50 -2.80 9.13 10.99
N THR A 51 -3.77 9.09 10.07
CA THR A 51 -3.54 9.18 8.63
C THR A 51 -4.11 10.50 8.09
N PRO A 52 -3.29 11.50 7.71
CA PRO A 52 -1.83 11.49 7.65
C PRO A 52 -1.15 11.72 9.03
N PRO A 53 0.09 11.25 9.22
CA PRO A 53 0.84 11.49 10.44
C PRO A 53 1.25 12.97 10.53
N ALA A 54 1.39 13.49 11.74
CA ALA A 54 1.96 14.81 11.98
C ALA A 54 3.49 14.78 11.79
N GLU A 55 4.11 15.93 11.47
CA GLU A 55 5.57 16.06 11.32
C GLU A 55 6.32 15.59 12.58
N HIS A 56 5.77 15.90 13.75
CA HIS A 56 6.19 15.33 15.03
C HIS A 56 5.16 14.28 15.47
N SER A 57 5.32 13.07 14.94
CA SER A 57 4.34 11.99 15.06
C SER A 57 4.16 11.47 16.50
N TYR A 58 5.16 11.65 17.37
CA TYR A 58 5.10 11.21 18.77
C TYR A 58 5.46 12.37 19.71
N ASN A 59 4.65 12.58 20.74
CA ASN A 59 5.02 13.48 21.85
C ASN A 59 6.08 12.84 22.75
N GLU A 60 6.01 11.52 22.92
CA GLU A 60 6.93 10.71 23.73
C GLU A 60 7.16 9.37 23.02
N LEU A 61 8.38 8.82 23.13
CA LEU A 61 8.71 7.54 22.51
C LEU A 61 7.97 6.39 23.22
N PRO A 62 7.19 5.56 22.51
CA PRO A 62 6.50 4.45 23.12
C PRO A 62 7.47 3.37 23.57
N ILE A 63 7.26 2.85 24.77
CA ILE A 63 8.06 1.73 25.32
C ILE A 63 7.61 0.45 24.63
N LEU A 64 8.51 -0.18 23.88
CA LEU A 64 8.30 -1.49 23.29
C LEU A 64 8.59 -2.57 24.33
N SER A 65 7.54 -3.16 24.91
CA SER A 65 7.64 -4.41 25.67
C SER A 65 7.11 -5.56 24.81
N ASN A 66 8.00 -6.42 24.35
CA ASN A 66 7.61 -7.67 23.69
C ASN A 66 6.98 -8.58 24.75
N PHE A 67 5.68 -8.86 24.62
CA PHE A 67 5.04 -10.01 25.26
C PHE A 67 4.76 -11.08 24.22
#